data_AF-A0A543CNB7-F1
#
_entry.id   AF-A0A543CNB7-F1
#
_cell.length_a   1.000
_cell.length_b   1.000
_cell.length_c   1.000
_cell.angle_alpha   90.00
_cell.angle_beta   90.00
_cell.angle_gamma   90.00
#
_symmetry.space_group_name_H-M   'P 1'
#
loop_
_entity.id
_entity.type
_entity.pdbx_description
1 polymer ?
#
loop_
_entity_poly.entity_id
_entity_poly.type
_entity_poly.pdbx_seq_one_letter_code
_entity_poly.pdbx_strand_id
1 'polypeptide(L)'
;MNLKHPTAARMPSRAVVACVLALTVTGAAPSASTRAATQARAACVTTPDEYQTAWNNREVRCVSPLLFATTHPRGSTTIYPSGFWYAWAVSNTNLERYLLLRRIYGDNPPKVGIGILSYAGFPGLVSFDDPMDLAVYTLPLGTQVQVPSFETWFRLLDQEFGDTGAYPLAAQIDLVLAYSRLRPNEDVVGAFQTVTGCRRAALLRGQDLSPKIGCNRSFLGAIAAAGPSPYTTGESTSCFQNFASTYQGPRNAAAMRGVLYQCQDVGFLNTGVGLGYNTYANPFVCKPAAKQTVRQRYTGREFILPNMAFDDLPSHVNIELDLGEPFERGFLFAGYCRIGRGGAGSASGSASGPGRAASVQNNAQDMSIGVGQRTSASDRHSRRTVPRRRGNGGKRRP
;
A
#
# COMPACT_ATOMS: atom_id res chain seq x y z
N MET A 1 -16.03 26.00 42.06
CA MET A 1 -15.04 27.09 42.21
C MET A 1 -14.93 27.81 40.87
N ASN A 2 -15.34 29.07 40.85
CA ASN A 2 -15.39 29.99 39.70
C ASN A 2 -14.06 30.72 39.54
N LEU A 3 -13.42 30.66 38.38
CA LEU A 3 -12.40 31.63 37.92
C LEU A 3 -12.50 31.70 36.39
N LYS A 4 -13.36 32.59 35.85
CA LYS A 4 -13.05 33.95 35.35
C LYS A 4 -12.01 33.98 34.22
N HIS A 5 -12.53 34.14 32.99
CA HIS A 5 -11.82 34.70 31.84
C HIS A 5 -11.41 36.16 32.08
N PRO A 6 -10.33 36.63 31.42
CA PRO A 6 -10.23 38.01 30.98
C PRO A 6 -10.23 38.14 29.46
N THR A 7 -11.13 39.01 29.01
CA THR A 7 -11.26 39.58 27.68
C THR A 7 -10.29 40.75 27.42
N ALA A 8 -9.97 40.91 26.14
CA ALA A 8 -9.73 42.15 25.39
C ALA A 8 -8.34 42.81 25.43
N ALA A 9 -7.78 42.98 24.23
CA ALA A 9 -7.32 44.28 23.73
C ALA A 9 -7.31 44.29 22.19
N ARG A 10 -8.30 44.97 21.59
CA ARG A 10 -8.27 45.47 20.21
C ARG A 10 -7.60 46.84 20.22
N MET A 11 -6.69 47.10 19.29
CA MET A 11 -6.19 48.44 18.94
C MET A 11 -5.63 48.44 17.49
N PRO A 12 -5.48 49.61 16.85
CA PRO A 12 -6.31 49.97 15.70
C PRO A 12 -5.58 49.95 14.35
N SER A 13 -6.42 49.97 13.32
CA SER A 13 -6.12 50.20 11.91
C SER A 13 -5.21 51.41 11.68
N ARG A 14 -4.13 51.21 10.94
CA ARG A 14 -3.44 52.26 10.19
C ARG A 14 -3.56 51.96 8.71
N ALA A 15 -4.35 52.80 8.04
CA ALA A 15 -4.36 52.92 6.59
C ALA A 15 -2.97 53.37 6.12
N VAL A 16 -2.42 52.67 5.12
CA VAL A 16 -1.29 53.15 4.33
C VAL A 16 -1.77 53.36 2.90
N VAL A 17 -1.48 54.57 2.47
CA VAL A 17 -1.76 55.23 1.20
C VAL A 17 -1.28 54.44 -0.01
N ALA A 18 -2.08 54.56 -1.08
CA ALA A 18 -1.86 54.03 -2.41
C ALA A 18 -0.60 54.60 -3.09
N CYS A 19 0.14 53.73 -3.77
CA CYS A 19 1.00 54.10 -4.90
C CYS A 19 0.58 53.25 -6.10
N VAL A 20 -0.20 53.86 -6.99
CA VAL A 20 -0.54 53.33 -8.31
C VAL A 20 0.65 53.62 -9.23
N LEU A 21 1.43 52.59 -9.54
CA LEU A 21 2.37 52.62 -10.67
C LEU A 21 1.70 51.94 -11.86
N ALA A 22 1.22 52.76 -12.79
CA ALA A 22 0.72 52.32 -14.07
C ALA A 22 1.89 51.84 -14.94
N LEU A 23 2.13 50.54 -14.97
CA LEU A 23 2.91 49.88 -16.01
C LEU A 23 1.96 49.51 -17.14
N THR A 24 2.00 50.29 -18.22
CA THR A 24 1.35 49.97 -19.50
C THR A 24 2.06 48.76 -20.12
N VAL A 25 1.59 47.56 -19.80
CA VAL A 25 1.92 46.35 -20.54
C VAL A 25 1.09 46.36 -21.82
N THR A 26 1.73 46.58 -22.95
CA THR A 26 1.17 46.34 -24.28
C THR A 26 0.85 44.85 -24.40
N GLY A 27 -0.44 44.51 -24.27
CA GLY A 27 -0.93 43.15 -24.45
C GLY A 27 -0.76 42.70 -25.89
N ALA A 28 0.30 41.94 -26.17
CA ALA A 28 0.36 41.10 -27.35
C ALA A 28 -0.78 40.07 -27.24
N ALA A 29 -1.71 40.08 -28.20
CA ALA A 29 -2.74 39.06 -28.30
C ALA A 29 -2.06 37.68 -28.35
N PRO A 30 -2.48 36.71 -27.52
CA PRO A 30 -1.85 35.39 -27.53
C PRO A 30 -2.06 34.77 -28.91
N SER A 31 -0.95 34.49 -29.60
CA SER A 31 -0.93 33.78 -30.87
C SER A 31 -1.74 32.50 -30.77
N ALA A 32 -2.42 32.10 -31.85
CA ALA A 32 -3.22 30.86 -31.91
C ALA A 32 -2.44 29.60 -31.44
N SER A 33 -1.11 29.65 -31.48
CA SER A 33 -0.20 28.63 -30.95
C SER A 33 -0.28 28.46 -29.42
N THR A 34 -0.51 29.53 -28.65
CA THR A 34 -0.66 29.48 -27.19
C THR A 34 -2.03 28.91 -26.79
N ARG A 35 -3.08 29.14 -27.60
CA ARG A 35 -4.40 28.50 -27.43
C ARG A 35 -4.36 27.00 -27.71
N ALA A 36 -3.61 26.56 -28.71
CA ALA A 36 -3.42 25.13 -28.98
C ALA A 36 -2.60 24.43 -27.86
N ALA A 37 -1.64 25.13 -27.24
CA ALA A 37 -0.89 24.60 -26.10
C ALA A 37 -1.69 24.58 -24.77
N THR A 38 -2.77 25.36 -24.66
CA THR A 38 -3.71 25.28 -23.52
C THR A 38 -4.81 24.22 -23.73
N GLN A 39 -4.89 23.61 -24.91
CA GLN A 39 -5.99 22.70 -25.30
C GLN A 39 -5.71 21.20 -25.07
N ALA A 40 -4.62 20.80 -24.39
CA ALA A 40 -4.34 19.36 -24.23
C ALA A 40 -3.63 18.94 -22.92
N ARG A 41 -3.71 19.73 -21.84
CA ARG A 41 -3.69 19.10 -20.51
C ARG A 41 -5.12 18.69 -20.21
N ALA A 42 -5.52 17.52 -20.67
CA ALA A 42 -6.77 16.93 -20.23
C ALA A 42 -6.81 17.03 -18.70
N ALA A 43 -7.85 17.68 -18.17
CA ALA A 43 -8.04 17.78 -16.73
C ALA A 43 -7.94 16.38 -16.11
N CYS A 44 -7.44 16.28 -14.88
CA CYS A 44 -7.40 14.98 -14.21
C CYS A 44 -8.82 14.42 -14.09
N VAL A 45 -8.92 13.09 -14.07
CA VAL A 45 -10.15 12.39 -13.76
C VAL A 45 -10.51 12.68 -12.30
N THR A 46 -11.70 13.22 -12.07
CA THR A 46 -12.16 13.68 -10.75
C THR A 46 -13.37 12.93 -10.22
N THR A 47 -14.12 12.23 -11.08
CA THR A 47 -15.30 11.45 -10.69
C THR A 47 -15.15 9.97 -11.06
N PRO A 48 -15.91 9.07 -10.41
CA PRO A 48 -16.00 7.67 -10.81
C PRO A 48 -16.41 7.47 -12.28
N ASP A 49 -17.40 8.22 -12.77
CA ASP A 49 -17.88 8.12 -14.16
C ASP A 49 -16.82 8.57 -15.18
N GLU A 50 -16.08 9.64 -14.88
CA GLU A 50 -14.94 10.06 -15.70
C GLU A 50 -13.85 8.98 -15.73
N TYR A 51 -13.64 8.27 -14.62
CA TYR A 51 -12.70 7.16 -14.56
C TYR A 51 -13.16 6.00 -15.42
N GLN A 52 -14.43 5.60 -15.32
CA GLN A 52 -14.98 4.54 -16.16
C GLN A 52 -14.94 4.88 -17.64
N THR A 53 -15.18 6.16 -17.99
CA THR A 53 -15.04 6.64 -19.37
C THR A 53 -13.59 6.51 -19.86
N ALA A 54 -12.62 6.97 -19.06
CA ALA A 54 -11.20 6.83 -19.39
C ALA A 54 -10.77 5.36 -19.50
N TRP A 55 -11.28 4.50 -18.61
CA TRP A 55 -11.05 3.06 -18.64
C TRP A 55 -11.56 2.40 -19.94
N ASN A 56 -12.79 2.73 -20.34
CA ASN A 56 -13.42 2.21 -21.55
C ASN A 56 -12.67 2.67 -22.81
N ASN A 57 -12.25 3.93 -22.84
CA ASN A 57 -11.47 4.50 -23.95
C ASN A 57 -9.98 4.12 -23.92
N ARG A 58 -9.52 3.37 -22.90
CA ARG A 58 -8.11 3.01 -22.67
C ARG A 58 -7.18 4.23 -22.57
N GLU A 59 -7.68 5.32 -22.00
CA GLU A 59 -6.98 6.58 -21.84
C GLU A 59 -6.17 6.60 -20.54
N VAL A 60 -4.90 7.01 -20.62
CA VAL A 60 -4.08 7.27 -19.44
C VAL A 60 -4.16 8.75 -19.12
N ARG A 61 -4.79 9.07 -17.99
CA ARG A 61 -4.98 10.42 -17.46
C ARG A 61 -4.52 10.47 -16.01
N CYS A 62 -4.15 11.66 -15.54
CA CYS A 62 -3.96 11.85 -14.10
C CYS A 62 -5.30 11.66 -13.36
N VAL A 63 -5.24 11.24 -12.11
CA VAL A 63 -6.41 10.95 -11.28
C VAL A 63 -6.38 11.81 -10.02
N SER A 64 -7.55 12.33 -9.64
CA SER A 64 -7.73 13.12 -8.42
C SER A 64 -7.35 12.31 -7.18
N PRO A 65 -6.63 12.89 -6.20
CA PRO A 65 -6.35 12.23 -4.92
C PRO A 65 -7.59 11.98 -4.06
N LEU A 66 -8.77 12.47 -4.49
CA LEU A 66 -10.06 12.22 -3.84
C LEU A 66 -10.77 10.97 -4.36
N LEU A 67 -10.23 10.33 -5.41
CA LEU A 67 -10.73 9.05 -5.89
C LEU A 67 -9.97 7.90 -5.22
N PHE A 68 -10.75 6.93 -4.77
CA PHE A 68 -10.30 5.70 -4.17
C PHE A 68 -10.84 4.52 -4.95
N ALA A 69 -10.23 3.37 -4.72
CA ALA A 69 -10.75 2.13 -5.26
C ALA A 69 -10.46 0.94 -4.37
N THR A 70 -11.28 -0.08 -4.52
CA THR A 70 -11.06 -1.39 -3.93
C THR A 70 -11.51 -2.46 -4.91
N THR A 71 -10.96 -3.65 -4.75
CA THR A 71 -11.41 -4.83 -5.49
C THR A 71 -12.27 -5.67 -4.57
N HIS A 72 -13.43 -6.10 -5.05
CA HIS A 72 -14.38 -6.86 -4.24
C HIS A 72 -14.99 -8.00 -5.06
N PRO A 73 -15.49 -9.06 -4.41
CA PRO A 73 -16.27 -10.09 -5.08
C PRO A 73 -17.49 -9.46 -5.76
N ARG A 74 -17.81 -9.94 -6.97
CA ARG A 74 -18.97 -9.48 -7.71
C ARG A 74 -20.26 -9.68 -6.91
N GLY A 75 -21.11 -8.65 -6.91
CA GLY A 75 -22.37 -8.66 -6.15
C GLY A 75 -22.23 -8.32 -4.66
N SER A 76 -21.01 -7.98 -4.20
CA SER A 76 -20.84 -7.44 -2.84
C SER A 76 -21.60 -6.12 -2.68
N THR A 77 -22.23 -5.93 -1.52
CA THR A 77 -22.95 -4.70 -1.16
C THR A 77 -22.10 -3.73 -0.33
N THR A 78 -20.92 -4.17 0.11
CA THR A 78 -19.95 -3.39 0.88
C THR A 78 -18.62 -3.31 0.15
N ILE A 79 -17.86 -2.24 0.41
CA ILE A 79 -16.56 -2.02 -0.23
C ILE A 79 -15.50 -3.07 0.17
N TYR A 80 -15.72 -3.76 1.29
CA TYR A 80 -14.88 -4.84 1.79
C TYR A 80 -15.75 -5.80 2.62
N PRO A 81 -15.38 -7.08 2.84
CA PRO A 81 -16.27 -8.02 3.54
C PRO A 81 -16.77 -7.45 4.88
N SER A 82 -18.08 -7.54 5.12
CA SER A 82 -18.78 -6.72 6.12
C SER A 82 -18.25 -6.87 7.54
N GLY A 83 -17.68 -8.03 7.88
CA GLY A 83 -17.13 -8.26 9.22
C GLY A 83 -15.86 -7.46 9.53
N PHE A 84 -15.25 -6.82 8.53
CA PHE A 84 -14.04 -6.05 8.73
C PHE A 84 -14.32 -4.64 9.22
N TRP A 85 -13.57 -4.17 10.23
CA TRP A 85 -13.67 -2.80 10.75
C TRP A 85 -13.19 -1.75 9.74
N TYR A 86 -12.07 -2.01 9.07
CA TYR A 86 -11.50 -1.18 8.02
C TYR A 86 -11.46 -1.94 6.69
N ALA A 87 -11.79 -1.23 5.61
CA ALA A 87 -11.63 -1.67 4.24
C ALA A 87 -10.23 -1.31 3.72
N TRP A 88 -9.66 -2.21 2.91
CA TRP A 88 -8.44 -1.92 2.16
C TRP A 88 -8.79 -1.16 0.88
N ALA A 89 -8.03 -0.10 0.61
CA ALA A 89 -8.24 0.76 -0.52
C ALA A 89 -6.92 1.18 -1.17
N VAL A 90 -7.02 1.60 -2.42
CA VAL A 90 -5.97 2.29 -3.16
C VAL A 90 -6.48 3.68 -3.57
N SER A 91 -5.59 4.56 -4.03
CA SER A 91 -5.96 5.91 -4.46
C SER A 91 -5.37 6.23 -5.84
N ASN A 92 -5.30 7.51 -6.17
CA ASN A 92 -4.94 8.06 -7.47
C ASN A 92 -3.70 7.41 -8.11
N THR A 93 -2.61 7.22 -7.37
CA THR A 93 -1.38 6.63 -7.92
C THR A 93 -1.58 5.22 -8.46
N ASN A 94 -2.50 4.45 -7.88
CA ASN A 94 -2.80 3.10 -8.31
C ASN A 94 -3.83 3.14 -9.45
N LEU A 95 -4.84 4.00 -9.34
CA LEU A 95 -5.84 4.21 -10.39
C LEU A 95 -5.21 4.65 -11.71
N GLU A 96 -4.21 5.52 -11.69
CA GLU A 96 -3.41 5.89 -12.88
C GLU A 96 -2.66 4.69 -13.46
N ARG A 97 -2.11 3.83 -12.60
CA ARG A 97 -1.44 2.59 -13.02
C ARG A 97 -2.41 1.59 -13.61
N TYR A 98 -3.64 1.51 -13.11
CA TYR A 98 -4.68 0.65 -13.65
C TYR A 98 -5.15 1.13 -15.04
N LEU A 99 -5.28 2.44 -15.26
CA LEU A 99 -5.51 3.00 -16.61
C LEU A 99 -4.35 2.64 -17.56
N LEU A 100 -3.10 2.73 -17.08
CA LEU A 100 -1.93 2.32 -17.86
C LEU A 100 -1.94 0.81 -18.18
N LEU A 101 -2.31 -0.02 -17.22
CA LEU A 101 -2.46 -1.47 -17.40
C LEU A 101 -3.54 -1.77 -18.46
N ARG A 102 -4.69 -1.10 -18.36
CA ARG A 102 -5.79 -1.21 -19.33
C ARG A 102 -5.38 -0.74 -20.73
N ARG A 103 -4.55 0.29 -20.84
CA ARG A 103 -4.00 0.75 -22.13
C ARG A 103 -3.03 -0.26 -22.75
N ILE A 104 -2.12 -0.83 -21.95
CA ILE A 104 -1.08 -1.76 -22.46
C ILE A 104 -1.67 -3.13 -22.78
N TYR A 105 -2.55 -3.65 -21.92
CA TYR A 105 -3.05 -5.03 -21.97
C TYR A 105 -4.55 -5.13 -22.26
N GLY A 106 -5.21 -4.07 -22.73
CA GLY A 106 -6.66 -4.06 -22.96
C GLY A 106 -7.18 -5.13 -23.92
N ASP A 107 -6.33 -5.64 -24.82
CA ASP A 107 -6.64 -6.76 -25.73
C ASP A 107 -6.38 -8.15 -25.10
N ASN A 108 -5.95 -8.19 -23.85
CA ASN A 108 -5.83 -9.38 -23.02
C ASN A 108 -6.44 -9.08 -21.63
N PRO A 109 -7.78 -9.11 -21.52
CA PRO A 109 -8.47 -8.74 -20.28
C PRO A 109 -7.99 -9.50 -19.02
N PRO A 110 -7.65 -10.81 -19.07
CA PRO A 110 -7.07 -11.53 -17.93
C PRO A 110 -5.79 -10.88 -17.36
N LYS A 111 -4.90 -10.35 -18.22
CA LYS A 111 -3.73 -9.60 -17.76
C LYS A 111 -4.08 -8.29 -17.09
N VAL A 112 -5.21 -7.67 -17.45
CA VAL A 112 -5.68 -6.45 -16.78
C VAL A 112 -6.24 -6.80 -15.42
N GLY A 113 -7.20 -7.72 -15.32
CA GLY A 113 -7.82 -8.10 -14.05
C GLY A 113 -6.81 -8.67 -13.04
N ILE A 114 -6.05 -9.69 -13.45
CA ILE A 114 -5.02 -10.29 -12.59
C ILE A 114 -3.87 -9.32 -12.29
N GLY A 115 -3.55 -8.42 -13.23
CA GLY A 115 -2.56 -7.37 -13.01
C GLY A 115 -2.99 -6.40 -11.91
N ILE A 116 -4.26 -6.04 -11.85
CA ILE A 116 -4.83 -5.21 -10.78
C ILE A 116 -4.78 -5.95 -9.44
N LEU A 117 -5.28 -7.18 -9.36
CA LEU A 117 -5.26 -7.97 -8.12
C LEU A 117 -3.83 -8.20 -7.61
N SER A 118 -2.91 -8.52 -8.52
CA SER A 118 -1.49 -8.67 -8.18
C SER A 118 -0.89 -7.35 -7.67
N TYR A 119 -1.26 -6.22 -8.28
CA TYR A 119 -0.79 -4.90 -7.88
C TYR A 119 -1.42 -4.41 -6.57
N ALA A 120 -2.62 -4.90 -6.23
CA ALA A 120 -3.29 -4.69 -4.95
C ALA A 120 -2.80 -5.66 -3.85
N GLY A 121 -1.89 -6.58 -4.15
CA GLY A 121 -1.29 -7.46 -3.15
C GLY A 121 -2.04 -8.77 -2.88
N PHE A 122 -2.93 -9.22 -3.78
CA PHE A 122 -3.65 -10.49 -3.59
C PHE A 122 -2.71 -11.71 -3.63
N PRO A 123 -2.79 -12.63 -2.64
CA PRO A 123 -2.13 -13.93 -2.72
C PRO A 123 -2.92 -14.90 -3.61
N GLY A 124 -2.36 -16.09 -3.88
CA GLY A 124 -3.14 -17.21 -4.43
C GLY A 124 -3.65 -17.07 -5.88
N LEU A 125 -3.24 -16.04 -6.62
CA LEU A 125 -3.75 -15.71 -7.96
C LEU A 125 -3.57 -16.80 -9.03
N VAL A 126 -2.79 -17.84 -8.75
CA VAL A 126 -2.65 -19.00 -9.63
C VAL A 126 -3.96 -19.79 -9.74
N SER A 127 -4.70 -19.93 -8.65
CA SER A 127 -5.94 -20.73 -8.58
C SER A 127 -7.18 -19.90 -8.29
N PHE A 128 -7.04 -18.58 -8.10
CA PHE A 128 -8.14 -17.68 -7.74
C PHE A 128 -9.18 -17.57 -8.86
N ASP A 129 -10.41 -18.00 -8.67
CA ASP A 129 -11.45 -18.04 -9.70
C ASP A 129 -12.71 -17.24 -9.35
N ASP A 130 -12.76 -16.64 -8.16
CA ASP A 130 -13.87 -15.78 -7.74
C ASP A 130 -14.03 -14.58 -8.70
N PRO A 131 -15.23 -14.32 -9.22
CA PRO A 131 -15.49 -13.12 -10.01
C PRO A 131 -15.26 -11.84 -9.20
N MET A 132 -14.48 -10.91 -9.74
CA MET A 132 -14.11 -9.67 -9.07
C MET A 132 -14.50 -8.44 -9.87
N ASP A 133 -14.81 -7.37 -9.16
CA ASP A 133 -14.98 -6.04 -9.72
C ASP A 133 -13.99 -5.06 -9.07
N LEU A 134 -13.64 -4.00 -9.78
CA LEU A 134 -12.94 -2.82 -9.28
C LEU A 134 -13.98 -1.73 -9.04
N ALA A 135 -14.28 -1.44 -7.78
CA ALA A 135 -15.07 -0.28 -7.44
C ALA A 135 -14.17 0.96 -7.41
N VAL A 136 -14.57 2.02 -8.11
CA VAL A 136 -13.93 3.34 -8.05
C VAL A 136 -14.93 4.32 -7.49
N TYR A 137 -14.55 5.08 -6.47
CA TYR A 137 -15.50 5.85 -5.68
C TYR A 137 -14.89 7.12 -5.07
N THR A 138 -15.79 7.99 -4.62
CA THR A 138 -15.48 9.09 -3.71
C THR A 138 -15.92 8.72 -2.30
N LEU A 139 -15.33 9.36 -1.29
CA LEU A 139 -15.67 9.14 0.12
C LEU A 139 -16.55 10.27 0.66
N PRO A 140 -17.40 9.99 1.66
CA PRO A 140 -18.08 11.03 2.43
C PRO A 140 -17.07 12.06 2.99
N LEU A 141 -17.50 13.32 3.07
CA LEU A 141 -16.67 14.38 3.61
C LEU A 141 -16.25 14.06 5.06
N GLY A 142 -14.96 14.23 5.36
CA GLY A 142 -14.41 13.97 6.69
C GLY A 142 -14.03 12.51 6.97
N THR A 143 -14.20 11.61 6.00
CA THR A 143 -13.74 10.21 6.13
C THR A 143 -12.23 10.16 6.37
N GLN A 144 -11.82 9.47 7.44
CA GLN A 144 -10.40 9.32 7.78
C GLN A 144 -9.76 8.19 6.96
N VAL A 145 -8.96 8.57 5.98
CA VAL A 145 -8.12 7.65 5.20
C VAL A 145 -6.73 7.61 5.80
N GLN A 146 -6.22 6.40 6.03
CA GLN A 146 -4.98 6.20 6.77
C GLN A 146 -4.05 5.24 6.05
N VAL A 147 -2.75 5.39 6.27
CA VAL A 147 -1.74 4.47 5.78
C VAL A 147 -1.69 3.25 6.71
N PRO A 148 -1.81 2.00 6.22
CA PRO A 148 -1.84 0.79 7.05
C PRO A 148 -0.43 0.41 7.54
N SER A 149 0.20 1.30 8.29
CA SER A 149 1.41 1.00 9.05
C SER A 149 1.08 0.22 10.32
N PHE A 150 2.04 -0.53 10.85
CA PHE A 150 1.83 -1.20 12.15
C PHE A 150 1.52 -0.18 13.26
N GLU A 151 2.18 0.98 13.25
CA GLU A 151 1.88 2.08 14.17
C GLU A 151 0.43 2.57 14.04
N THR A 152 -0.07 2.71 12.81
CA THR A 152 -1.47 3.11 12.58
C THR A 152 -2.41 2.07 13.16
N TRP A 153 -2.17 0.78 12.94
CA TRP A 153 -3.00 -0.28 13.52
C TRP A 153 -3.03 -0.23 15.04
N PHE A 154 -1.88 -0.11 15.70
CA PHE A 154 -1.85 -0.07 17.16
C PHE A 154 -2.47 1.21 17.71
N ARG A 155 -2.28 2.36 17.06
CA ARG A 155 -2.99 3.59 17.45
C ARG A 155 -4.51 3.42 17.35
N LEU A 156 -5.01 2.75 16.31
CA LEU A 156 -6.43 2.47 16.15
C LEU A 156 -6.94 1.57 17.28
N LEU A 157 -6.18 0.53 17.64
CA LEU A 157 -6.51 -0.34 18.77
C LEU A 157 -6.52 0.41 20.10
N ASP A 158 -5.56 1.31 20.33
CA ASP A 158 -5.51 2.15 21.53
C ASP A 158 -6.70 3.14 21.59
N GLN A 159 -7.12 3.68 20.44
CA GLN A 159 -8.28 4.58 20.35
C GLN A 159 -9.59 3.86 20.64
N GLU A 160 -9.76 2.63 20.14
CA GLU A 160 -10.99 1.85 20.27
C GLU A 160 -11.11 1.16 21.64
N PHE A 161 -10.02 0.56 22.12
CA PHE A 161 -10.06 -0.28 23.32
C PHE A 161 -9.40 0.36 24.54
N GLY A 162 -8.70 1.48 24.38
CA GLY A 162 -7.92 2.11 25.44
C GLY A 162 -6.66 1.34 25.82
N ASP A 163 -6.04 1.74 26.93
CA ASP A 163 -4.86 1.05 27.47
C ASP A 163 -5.27 -0.26 28.16
N THR A 164 -5.32 -1.32 27.37
CA THR A 164 -5.72 -2.67 27.83
C THR A 164 -4.52 -3.53 28.27
N GLY A 165 -3.29 -3.03 28.14
CA GLY A 165 -2.07 -3.87 28.22
C GLY A 165 -2.01 -5.01 27.20
N ALA A 166 -3.02 -5.15 26.33
CA ALA A 166 -3.13 -6.25 25.37
C ALA A 166 -2.14 -6.12 24.21
N TYR A 167 -1.64 -4.91 23.97
CA TYR A 167 -0.75 -4.55 22.87
C TYR A 167 0.53 -3.86 23.39
N PRO A 168 1.46 -4.57 24.04
CA PRO A 168 2.61 -3.96 24.70
C PRO A 168 3.52 -3.21 23.71
N LEU A 169 3.91 -1.97 24.05
CA LEU A 169 4.77 -1.12 23.19
C LEU A 169 6.05 -1.83 22.73
N ALA A 170 6.69 -2.63 23.59
CA ALA A 170 7.89 -3.38 23.21
C ALA A 170 7.64 -4.35 22.03
N ALA A 171 6.49 -5.03 22.02
CA ALA A 171 6.11 -5.92 20.93
C ALA A 171 5.79 -5.17 19.64
N GLN A 172 5.19 -3.98 19.75
CA GLN A 172 4.94 -3.10 18.61
C GLN A 172 6.27 -2.64 17.98
N ILE A 173 7.22 -2.21 18.81
CA ILE A 173 8.58 -1.81 18.39
C ILE A 173 9.29 -2.97 17.68
N ASP A 174 9.30 -4.15 18.30
CA ASP A 174 9.95 -5.33 17.72
C ASP A 174 9.37 -5.69 16.35
N LEU A 175 8.05 -5.59 16.19
CA LEU A 175 7.37 -5.83 14.91
C LEU A 175 7.78 -4.79 13.85
N VAL A 176 7.76 -3.50 14.20
CA VAL A 176 8.20 -2.42 13.30
C VAL A 176 9.67 -2.60 12.90
N LEU A 177 10.54 -2.95 13.84
CA LEU A 177 11.96 -3.17 13.58
C LEU A 177 12.22 -4.36 12.64
N ALA A 178 11.42 -5.42 12.74
CA ALA A 178 11.55 -6.58 11.87
C ALA A 178 11.29 -6.26 10.38
N TYR A 179 10.43 -5.28 10.09
CA TYR A 179 10.07 -4.88 8.72
C TYR A 179 10.88 -3.67 8.21
N SER A 180 11.29 -2.76 9.09
CA SER A 180 12.06 -1.56 8.72
C SER A 180 13.55 -1.81 8.44
N ARG A 181 14.09 -2.97 8.85
CA ARG A 181 15.51 -3.32 8.71
C ARG A 181 15.82 -4.25 7.54
N LEU A 182 14.87 -4.42 6.61
CA LEU A 182 15.05 -5.30 5.46
C LEU A 182 16.16 -4.79 4.53
N ARG A 183 17.08 -5.69 4.17
CA ARG A 183 18.13 -5.46 3.19
C ARG A 183 17.55 -5.45 1.76
N PRO A 184 18.31 -4.95 0.75
CA PRO A 184 17.80 -4.84 -0.62
C PRO A 184 17.28 -6.15 -1.27
N ASN A 185 17.71 -7.31 -0.78
CA ASN A 185 17.31 -8.64 -1.25
C ASN A 185 16.38 -9.39 -0.27
N GLU A 186 15.98 -8.75 0.81
CA GLU A 186 15.03 -9.27 1.79
C GLU A 186 13.67 -8.61 1.56
N ASP A 187 12.58 -9.37 1.75
CA ASP A 187 11.22 -8.88 1.56
C ASP A 187 10.32 -9.17 2.76
N VAL A 188 9.10 -8.67 2.67
CA VAL A 188 8.10 -8.69 3.75
C VAL A 188 7.61 -10.09 4.12
N VAL A 189 7.68 -11.05 3.18
CA VAL A 189 7.35 -12.45 3.48
C VAL A 189 8.49 -13.11 4.25
N GLY A 190 9.73 -12.71 3.98
CA GLY A 190 10.89 -13.04 4.81
C GLY A 190 10.77 -12.48 6.22
N ALA A 191 10.38 -11.20 6.36
CA ALA A 191 10.10 -10.58 7.65
C ALA A 191 9.00 -11.33 8.42
N PHE A 192 7.91 -11.67 7.72
CA PHE A 192 6.81 -12.46 8.28
C PHE A 192 7.31 -13.81 8.80
N GLN A 193 8.12 -14.54 8.03
CA GLN A 193 8.73 -15.80 8.49
C GLN A 193 9.59 -15.58 9.74
N THR A 194 10.42 -14.53 9.78
CA THR A 194 11.28 -14.25 10.94
C THR A 194 10.45 -13.99 12.20
N VAL A 195 9.36 -13.22 12.08
CA VAL A 195 8.49 -12.88 13.22
C VAL A 195 7.64 -14.07 13.66
N THR A 196 7.04 -14.79 12.71
CA THR A 196 6.00 -15.80 13.00
C THR A 196 6.51 -17.23 12.99
N GLY A 197 7.71 -17.50 12.47
CA GLY A 197 8.24 -18.84 12.21
C GLY A 197 7.64 -19.53 10.97
N CYS A 198 6.53 -19.03 10.42
CA CYS A 198 5.85 -19.66 9.29
C CYS A 198 6.75 -19.66 8.04
N ARG A 199 7.09 -20.85 7.53
CA ARG A 199 8.00 -21.00 6.40
C ARG A 199 7.45 -20.33 5.14
N ARG A 200 8.21 -19.39 4.59
CA ARG A 200 7.95 -18.66 3.35
C ARG A 200 7.46 -19.58 2.23
N ALA A 201 8.21 -20.66 1.95
CA ALA A 201 7.90 -21.54 0.83
C ALA A 201 6.55 -22.25 1.00
N ALA A 202 6.12 -22.50 2.25
CA ALA A 202 4.81 -23.08 2.53
C ALA A 202 3.69 -22.03 2.39
N LEU A 203 3.89 -20.82 2.91
CA LEU A 203 2.95 -19.70 2.75
C LEU A 203 2.67 -19.39 1.26
N LEU A 204 3.72 -19.32 0.44
CA LEU A 204 3.59 -19.04 -0.99
C LEU A 204 2.95 -20.18 -1.79
N ARG A 205 2.84 -21.37 -1.22
CA ARG A 205 2.07 -22.50 -1.79
C ARG A 205 0.64 -22.57 -1.27
N GLY A 206 0.21 -21.60 -0.46
CA GLY A 206 -1.13 -21.57 0.12
C GLY A 206 -1.35 -22.65 1.19
N GLN A 207 -0.30 -23.12 1.87
CA GLN A 207 -0.47 -24.08 2.95
C GLN A 207 -1.05 -23.40 4.20
N ASP A 208 -1.94 -24.12 4.89
CA ASP A 208 -2.58 -23.64 6.12
C ASP A 208 -1.57 -23.31 7.22
N LEU A 209 -1.86 -22.23 7.94
CA LEU A 209 -1.10 -21.79 9.09
C LEU A 209 -1.14 -22.87 10.18
N SER A 210 0.02 -23.45 10.46
CA SER A 210 0.12 -24.58 11.37
C SER A 210 1.55 -24.77 11.89
N PRO A 211 1.72 -25.54 12.98
CA PRO A 211 3.06 -25.94 13.43
C PRO A 211 3.82 -26.73 12.35
N LYS A 212 3.12 -27.45 11.46
CA LYS A 212 3.72 -28.24 10.38
C LYS A 212 4.54 -27.37 9.41
N ILE A 213 4.10 -26.13 9.17
CA ILE A 213 4.83 -25.17 8.34
C ILE A 213 5.79 -24.30 9.15
N GLY A 214 5.99 -24.58 10.44
CA GLY A 214 6.95 -23.89 11.31
C GLY A 214 6.39 -22.67 12.05
N CYS A 215 5.10 -22.36 11.93
CA CYS A 215 4.51 -21.24 12.67
C CYS A 215 4.70 -21.44 14.19
N ASN A 216 5.15 -20.39 14.87
CA ASN A 216 5.47 -20.41 16.28
C ASN A 216 4.20 -20.37 17.15
N ARG A 217 4.35 -20.77 18.42
CA ARG A 217 3.24 -20.89 19.36
C ARG A 217 2.56 -19.55 19.66
N SER A 218 3.32 -18.45 19.73
CA SER A 218 2.75 -17.12 20.02
C SER A 218 1.84 -16.64 18.88
N PHE A 219 2.25 -16.81 17.63
CA PHE A 219 1.46 -16.46 16.46
C PHE A 219 0.17 -17.29 16.37
N LEU A 220 0.30 -18.62 16.41
CA LEU A 220 -0.87 -19.51 16.32
C LEU A 220 -1.80 -19.38 17.54
N GLY A 221 -1.24 -19.20 18.73
CA GLY A 221 -2.01 -18.98 19.94
C GLY A 221 -2.80 -17.68 19.90
N ALA A 222 -2.23 -16.61 19.33
CA ALA A 222 -2.93 -15.34 19.14
C ALA A 222 -4.10 -15.47 18.16
N ILE A 223 -3.90 -16.17 17.03
CA ILE A 223 -4.98 -16.47 16.06
C ILE A 223 -6.10 -17.26 16.74
N ALA A 224 -5.77 -18.33 17.46
CA ALA A 224 -6.75 -19.16 18.14
C ALA A 224 -7.53 -18.38 19.21
N ALA A 225 -6.86 -17.53 19.97
CA ALA A 225 -7.48 -16.69 21.00
C ALA A 225 -8.36 -15.58 20.41
N ALA A 226 -8.03 -15.05 19.24
CA ALA A 226 -8.83 -14.04 18.56
C ALA A 226 -10.17 -14.60 18.04
N GLY A 227 -10.24 -15.90 17.76
CA GLY A 227 -11.45 -16.58 17.30
C GLY A 227 -11.65 -16.46 15.78
N PRO A 228 -12.90 -16.55 15.28
CA PRO A 228 -13.17 -16.57 13.85
C PRO A 228 -12.73 -15.28 13.15
N SER A 229 -12.24 -15.41 11.93
CA SER A 229 -11.85 -14.26 11.09
C SER A 229 -13.09 -13.60 10.50
N PRO A 230 -13.05 -12.29 10.19
CA PRO A 230 -14.08 -11.64 9.39
C PRO A 230 -14.32 -12.24 8.00
N TYR A 231 -13.39 -13.03 7.47
CA TYR A 231 -13.61 -13.80 6.25
C TYR A 231 -14.60 -14.96 6.41
N THR A 232 -14.98 -15.33 7.64
CA THR A 232 -15.93 -16.41 7.89
C THR A 232 -17.17 -15.90 8.61
N THR A 233 -17.11 -15.81 9.93
CA THR A 233 -18.26 -15.45 10.80
C THR A 233 -17.85 -14.47 11.90
N GLY A 234 -16.58 -14.04 11.91
CA GLY A 234 -16.07 -13.10 12.89
C GLY A 234 -16.35 -11.65 12.54
N GLU A 235 -16.09 -10.78 13.50
CA GLU A 235 -16.11 -9.33 13.35
C GLU A 235 -14.78 -8.80 13.87
N SER A 236 -14.13 -7.86 13.17
CA SER A 236 -12.79 -7.37 13.53
C SER A 236 -12.70 -6.89 14.98
N THR A 237 -13.69 -6.10 15.42
CA THR A 237 -13.71 -5.53 16.77
C THR A 237 -13.83 -6.62 17.83
N SER A 238 -14.76 -7.57 17.64
CA SER A 238 -14.91 -8.75 18.52
C SER A 238 -13.66 -9.63 18.49
N CYS A 239 -13.02 -9.80 17.33
CA CYS A 239 -11.78 -10.55 17.17
C CYS A 239 -10.64 -9.95 18.01
N PHE A 240 -10.47 -8.64 17.99
CA PHE A 240 -9.47 -7.95 18.84
C PHE A 240 -9.82 -8.05 20.33
N GLN A 241 -11.09 -7.90 20.71
CA GLN A 241 -11.56 -8.06 22.09
C GLN A 241 -11.34 -9.48 22.63
N ASN A 242 -11.58 -10.50 21.80
CA ASN A 242 -11.33 -11.89 22.13
C ASN A 242 -9.84 -12.13 22.37
N PHE A 243 -8.96 -11.62 21.51
CA PHE A 243 -7.52 -11.69 21.75
C PHE A 243 -7.11 -10.99 23.05
N ALA A 244 -7.66 -9.80 23.32
CA ALA A 244 -7.34 -9.05 24.53
C ALA A 244 -7.72 -9.84 25.79
N SER A 245 -8.92 -10.43 25.82
CA SER A 245 -9.48 -11.12 26.99
C SER A 245 -9.00 -12.57 27.16
N THR A 246 -8.74 -13.31 26.08
CA THR A 246 -8.51 -14.76 26.14
C THR A 246 -7.05 -15.17 25.96
N TYR A 247 -6.21 -14.36 25.31
CA TYR A 247 -4.82 -14.76 25.03
C TYR A 247 -3.95 -14.69 26.29
N GLN A 248 -3.52 -15.87 26.77
CA GLN A 248 -2.66 -16.04 27.95
C GLN A 248 -1.17 -16.22 27.62
N GLY A 249 -0.80 -16.22 26.34
CA GLY A 249 0.58 -16.42 25.90
C GLY A 249 1.41 -15.12 25.97
N PRO A 250 2.72 -15.20 25.64
CA PRO A 250 3.55 -14.00 25.51
C PRO A 250 3.01 -13.06 24.43
N ARG A 251 2.71 -11.81 24.80
CA ARG A 251 2.27 -10.74 23.89
C ARG A 251 3.47 -10.09 23.19
N ASN A 252 4.20 -10.91 22.42
CA ASN A 252 5.37 -10.49 21.63
C ASN A 252 4.99 -10.12 20.18
N ALA A 253 5.97 -9.71 19.38
CA ALA A 253 5.74 -9.34 17.97
C ALA A 253 5.02 -10.42 17.15
N ALA A 254 5.26 -11.70 17.43
CA ALA A 254 4.58 -12.82 16.77
C ALA A 254 3.09 -12.86 17.10
N ALA A 255 2.72 -12.67 18.37
CA ALA A 255 1.32 -12.58 18.79
C ALA A 255 0.63 -11.36 18.17
N MET A 256 1.29 -10.19 18.16
CA MET A 256 0.77 -8.99 17.52
C MET A 256 0.56 -9.19 16.01
N ARG A 257 1.50 -9.86 15.34
CA ARG A 257 1.37 -10.22 13.93
C ARG A 257 0.19 -11.15 13.68
N GLY A 258 -0.04 -12.10 14.60
CA GLY A 258 -1.15 -13.06 14.54
C GLY A 258 -2.51 -12.42 14.69
N VAL A 259 -2.69 -11.54 15.67
CA VAL A 259 -3.99 -10.86 15.86
C VAL A 259 -4.31 -9.92 14.70
N LEU A 260 -3.34 -9.17 14.17
CA LEU A 260 -3.55 -8.33 12.99
C LEU A 260 -3.85 -9.16 11.73
N TYR A 261 -3.18 -10.30 11.57
CA TYR A 261 -3.47 -11.23 10.48
C TYR A 261 -4.92 -11.73 10.56
N GLN A 262 -5.36 -12.16 11.74
CA GLN A 262 -6.68 -12.76 11.93
C GLN A 262 -7.83 -11.76 11.83
N CYS A 263 -7.66 -10.59 12.44
CA CYS A 263 -8.76 -9.65 12.67
C CYS A 263 -8.90 -8.58 11.58
N GLN A 264 -7.87 -8.29 10.78
CA GLN A 264 -7.91 -7.15 9.86
C GLN A 264 -7.23 -7.39 8.50
N ASP A 265 -7.10 -8.66 8.10
CA ASP A 265 -6.46 -9.08 6.85
C ASP A 265 -5.08 -8.44 6.63
N VAL A 266 -4.31 -8.31 7.72
CA VAL A 266 -2.91 -7.91 7.60
C VAL A 266 -2.15 -9.17 7.20
N GLY A 267 -2.33 -9.65 5.97
CA GLY A 267 -1.77 -10.91 5.45
C GLY A 267 -0.23 -10.89 5.34
N PHE A 268 0.40 -12.01 5.02
CA PHE A 268 1.87 -12.12 4.95
C PHE A 268 2.54 -11.28 3.84
N LEU A 269 1.74 -10.75 2.91
CA LEU A 269 2.17 -9.79 1.89
C LEU A 269 2.11 -8.33 2.38
N ASN A 270 1.42 -8.04 3.48
CA ASN A 270 1.36 -6.70 4.03
C ASN A 270 2.74 -6.23 4.48
N THR A 271 3.06 -4.99 4.11
CA THR A 271 4.39 -4.42 4.28
C THR A 271 4.56 -3.63 5.58
N GLY A 272 3.45 -3.27 6.24
CA GLY A 272 3.43 -2.40 7.41
C GLY A 272 3.91 -0.96 7.15
N VAL A 273 3.98 -0.54 5.88
CA VAL A 273 4.45 0.81 5.49
C VAL A 273 3.57 1.49 4.42
N GLY A 274 2.40 0.94 4.11
CA GLY A 274 1.46 1.55 3.16
C GLY A 274 1.81 1.39 1.69
N LEU A 275 2.61 0.38 1.36
CA LEU A 275 2.90 0.00 -0.02
C LEU A 275 2.43 -1.43 -0.23
N GLY A 276 1.78 -1.72 -1.33
CA GLY A 276 1.45 -3.09 -1.69
C GLY A 276 2.70 -3.87 -2.09
N TYR A 277 2.65 -5.18 -1.91
CA TYR A 277 3.73 -6.08 -2.31
C TYR A 277 3.15 -7.39 -2.84
N ASN A 278 3.78 -7.96 -3.86
CA ASN A 278 3.41 -9.28 -4.34
C ASN A 278 4.63 -10.09 -4.78
N THR A 279 4.59 -11.41 -4.59
CA THR A 279 5.66 -12.30 -5.08
C THR A 279 5.55 -12.66 -6.56
N TYR A 280 4.40 -12.41 -7.19
CA TYR A 280 4.24 -12.54 -8.63
C TYR A 280 4.98 -11.44 -9.39
N ALA A 281 5.07 -11.58 -10.71
CA ALA A 281 5.69 -10.58 -11.58
C ALA A 281 4.90 -9.27 -11.51
N ASN A 282 5.57 -8.16 -11.18
CA ASN A 282 4.99 -6.83 -11.35
C ASN A 282 4.72 -6.59 -12.86
N PRO A 283 3.48 -6.23 -13.25
CA PRO A 283 3.11 -6.06 -14.66
C PRO A 283 3.91 -4.98 -15.38
N PHE A 284 4.51 -4.04 -14.66
CA PHE A 284 5.24 -2.90 -15.25
C PHE A 284 6.75 -3.13 -15.40
N VAL A 285 7.29 -4.29 -15.00
CA VAL A 285 8.76 -4.51 -14.93
C VAL A 285 9.29 -5.36 -16.11
N CYS A 286 8.42 -5.83 -17.02
CA CYS A 286 8.77 -6.62 -18.21
C CYS A 286 9.86 -7.71 -18.00
N LYS A 287 9.82 -8.38 -16.84
CA LYS A 287 10.73 -9.47 -16.48
C LYS A 287 9.95 -10.59 -15.80
N PRO A 288 10.39 -11.85 -15.92
CA PRO A 288 9.88 -12.94 -15.10
C PRO A 288 10.00 -12.60 -13.61
N ALA A 289 9.07 -13.09 -12.78
CA ALA A 289 9.03 -12.81 -11.34
C ALA A 289 10.38 -13.08 -10.67
N ALA A 290 11.01 -14.22 -11.00
CA ALA A 290 12.31 -14.63 -10.47
C ALA A 290 13.49 -13.69 -10.83
N LYS A 291 13.34 -12.85 -11.86
CA LYS A 291 14.35 -11.86 -12.30
C LYS A 291 14.04 -10.44 -11.87
N GLN A 292 12.91 -10.22 -11.19
CA GLN A 292 12.59 -8.92 -10.59
C GLN A 292 13.25 -8.80 -9.22
N THR A 293 13.84 -7.64 -8.94
CA THR A 293 14.36 -7.34 -7.60
C THR A 293 13.21 -7.23 -6.60
N VAL A 294 13.51 -7.34 -5.31
CA VAL A 294 12.48 -7.13 -4.27
C VAL A 294 11.83 -5.75 -4.42
N ARG A 295 12.63 -4.69 -4.64
CA ARG A 295 12.11 -3.34 -4.86
C ARG A 295 11.15 -3.24 -6.05
N GLN A 296 11.39 -4.00 -7.11
CA GLN A 296 10.51 -4.05 -8.28
C GLN A 296 9.17 -4.74 -8.02
N ARG A 297 9.07 -5.53 -6.94
CA ARG A 297 7.84 -6.21 -6.52
C ARG A 297 6.99 -5.41 -5.54
N TYR A 298 7.50 -4.30 -5.02
CA TYR A 298 6.65 -3.30 -4.38
C TYR A 298 5.80 -2.61 -5.44
N THR A 299 4.57 -2.30 -5.06
CA THR A 299 3.52 -1.82 -5.96
C THR A 299 3.05 -0.44 -5.49
N GLY A 300 1.77 -0.12 -5.67
CA GLY A 300 1.24 1.20 -5.38
C GLY A 300 1.06 1.44 -3.89
N ARG A 301 0.47 2.60 -3.56
CA ARG A 301 0.14 2.96 -2.19
C ARG A 301 -1.11 2.20 -1.77
N GLU A 302 -1.12 1.79 -0.51
CA GLU A 302 -2.26 1.18 0.16
C GLU A 302 -2.78 2.12 1.24
N PHE A 303 -4.09 2.08 1.43
CA PHE A 303 -4.81 2.82 2.43
C PHE A 303 -5.80 1.90 3.14
N ILE A 304 -6.18 2.32 4.33
CA ILE A 304 -7.33 1.79 5.04
C ILE A 304 -8.30 2.92 5.34
N LEU A 305 -9.58 2.60 5.30
CA LEU A 305 -10.68 3.52 5.58
C LEU A 305 -11.83 2.75 6.25
N PRO A 306 -12.72 3.42 7.01
CA PRO A 306 -13.83 2.74 7.67
C PRO A 306 -14.63 1.92 6.67
N ASN A 307 -14.91 0.65 6.99
CA ASN A 307 -15.71 -0.19 6.09
C ASN A 307 -17.15 0.34 6.03
N MET A 308 -17.77 0.32 4.84
CA MET A 308 -19.11 0.87 4.61
C MET A 308 -19.82 0.17 3.44
N ALA A 309 -21.14 0.34 3.36
CA ALA A 309 -21.90 -0.12 2.21
C ALA A 309 -21.58 0.75 0.98
N PHE A 310 -21.73 0.18 -0.22
CA PHE A 310 -21.65 0.95 -1.45
C PHE A 310 -22.72 2.05 -1.52
N ASP A 311 -23.89 1.80 -0.93
CA ASP A 311 -25.01 2.75 -0.86
C ASP A 311 -24.72 3.96 0.04
N ASP A 312 -23.73 3.87 0.94
CA ASP A 312 -23.30 4.97 1.79
C ASP A 312 -22.26 5.89 1.12
N LEU A 313 -21.77 5.51 -0.08
CA LEU A 313 -20.81 6.30 -0.84
C LEU A 313 -21.51 7.41 -1.63
N PRO A 314 -20.94 8.63 -1.72
CA PRO A 314 -21.52 9.71 -2.54
C PRO A 314 -21.61 9.37 -4.03
N SER A 315 -20.64 8.62 -4.55
CA SER A 315 -20.65 8.08 -5.92
C SER A 315 -19.67 6.93 -6.04
N HIS A 316 -20.04 5.92 -6.83
CA HIS A 316 -19.17 4.81 -7.19
C HIS A 316 -19.55 4.24 -8.56
N VAL A 317 -18.60 3.58 -9.20
CA VAL A 317 -18.81 2.71 -10.37
C VAL A 317 -18.12 1.39 -10.12
N ASN A 318 -18.70 0.30 -10.65
CA ASN A 318 -18.08 -1.02 -10.62
C ASN A 318 -17.61 -1.39 -12.02
N ILE A 319 -16.33 -1.75 -12.13
CA ILE A 319 -15.69 -2.18 -13.36
C ILE A 319 -15.39 -3.66 -13.23
N GLU A 320 -16.05 -4.49 -14.03
CA GLU A 320 -15.78 -5.93 -14.08
C GLU A 320 -14.33 -6.22 -14.44
N LEU A 321 -13.69 -7.08 -13.65
CA LEU A 321 -12.35 -7.60 -13.89
C LEU A 321 -12.45 -9.01 -14.47
N ASP A 322 -12.16 -9.15 -15.76
CA ASP A 322 -11.94 -10.46 -16.36
C ASP A 322 -10.61 -11.02 -15.83
N LEU A 323 -10.69 -12.19 -15.18
CA LEU A 323 -9.55 -12.88 -14.59
C LEU A 323 -9.01 -14.00 -15.49
N GLY A 324 -9.74 -14.37 -16.54
CA GLY A 324 -9.51 -15.57 -17.35
C GLY A 324 -9.46 -16.85 -16.54
N GLU A 325 -9.14 -17.94 -17.22
CA GLU A 325 -8.99 -19.23 -16.55
C GLU A 325 -7.63 -19.34 -15.85
N PRO A 326 -7.53 -20.02 -14.69
CA PRO A 326 -6.27 -20.23 -13.96
C PRO A 326 -5.08 -20.67 -14.83
N PHE A 327 -5.29 -21.56 -15.80
CA PHE A 327 -4.24 -22.10 -16.66
C PHE A 327 -3.68 -21.07 -17.66
N GLU A 328 -4.39 -19.97 -17.92
CA GLU A 328 -3.98 -18.91 -18.86
C GLU A 328 -3.01 -17.90 -18.21
N ARG A 329 -2.81 -18.01 -16.89
CA ARG A 329 -2.12 -17.01 -16.06
C ARG A 329 -0.62 -17.24 -15.91
N GLY A 330 0.01 -17.94 -16.86
CA GLY A 330 1.45 -18.18 -16.87
C GLY A 330 2.29 -16.88 -16.80
N PHE A 331 1.72 -15.74 -17.17
CA PHE A 331 2.34 -14.42 -17.06
C PHE A 331 2.62 -13.97 -15.61
N LEU A 332 1.94 -14.52 -14.60
CA LEU A 332 2.24 -14.27 -13.19
C LEU A 332 3.68 -14.64 -12.82
N PHE A 333 4.26 -15.63 -13.51
CA PHE A 333 5.63 -16.08 -13.31
C PHE A 333 6.56 -15.67 -14.44
N ALA A 334 6.12 -15.82 -15.69
CA ALA A 334 6.92 -15.51 -16.87
C ALA A 334 7.09 -13.99 -17.11
N GLY A 335 6.27 -13.16 -16.48
CA GLY A 335 6.17 -11.73 -16.73
C GLY A 335 5.06 -11.41 -17.73
N TYR A 336 4.56 -10.16 -17.67
CA TYR A 336 3.41 -9.71 -18.47
C TYR A 336 3.77 -9.37 -19.91
N CYS A 337 5.00 -8.87 -20.14
CA CYS A 337 5.48 -8.53 -21.46
C CYS A 337 5.85 -9.80 -22.22
N ARG A 338 5.40 -9.93 -23.47
CA ARG A 338 5.95 -10.98 -24.35
C ARG A 338 7.43 -10.68 -24.53
N ILE A 339 8.30 -11.51 -23.96
CA ILE A 339 9.70 -11.56 -24.41
C ILE A 339 9.61 -12.15 -25.81
N GLY A 340 9.63 -11.30 -26.83
CA GLY A 340 9.75 -11.76 -28.20
C GLY A 340 11.00 -12.62 -28.30
N ARG A 341 10.85 -13.94 -28.26
CA ARG A 341 11.76 -14.80 -29.00
C ARG A 341 11.39 -14.57 -30.46
N GLY A 342 12.34 -14.09 -31.25
CA GLY A 342 12.23 -14.16 -32.69
C GLY A 342 11.80 -15.57 -33.06
N GLY A 343 10.57 -15.71 -33.52
CA GLY A 343 9.99 -16.90 -34.08
C GLY A 343 9.55 -16.51 -35.47
N ALA A 344 10.30 -16.96 -36.46
CA ALA A 344 9.88 -16.96 -37.86
C ALA A 344 8.51 -17.65 -37.95
N GLY A 345 7.53 -16.93 -38.51
CA GLY A 345 6.15 -17.39 -38.61
C GLY A 345 5.34 -16.40 -39.43
N SER A 346 5.61 -16.40 -40.74
CA SER A 346 4.79 -15.96 -41.87
C SER A 346 3.77 -14.84 -41.63
N ALA A 347 4.17 -13.61 -41.93
CA ALA A 347 3.28 -12.62 -42.50
C ALA A 347 3.73 -12.36 -43.95
N SER A 348 3.16 -13.13 -44.88
CA SER A 348 3.10 -12.75 -46.29
C SER A 348 2.10 -11.61 -46.41
N GLY A 349 2.60 -10.38 -46.60
CA GLY A 349 1.79 -9.19 -46.78
C GLY A 349 2.67 -8.02 -47.17
N SER A 350 2.86 -7.84 -48.47
CA SER A 350 3.73 -6.88 -49.12
C SER A 350 3.33 -5.42 -48.94
N ALA A 351 4.36 -4.56 -48.95
CA ALA A 351 4.39 -3.13 -49.33
C ALA A 351 3.77 -2.12 -48.34
N SER A 352 4.32 -0.92 -48.07
CA SER A 352 5.55 -0.21 -48.46
C SER A 352 5.50 1.16 -47.75
N GLY A 353 6.56 1.64 -47.08
CA GLY A 353 6.64 3.04 -46.63
C GLY A 353 7.63 3.28 -45.48
N PRO A 354 8.57 4.24 -45.59
CA PRO A 354 9.62 4.44 -44.59
C PRO A 354 9.16 5.45 -43.51
N GLY A 355 9.23 5.06 -42.25
CA GLY A 355 8.84 5.94 -41.15
C GLY A 355 9.40 5.52 -39.79
N ARG A 356 10.57 6.05 -39.45
CA ARG A 356 11.14 6.28 -38.11
C ARG A 356 10.57 5.43 -36.95
N ALA A 357 11.32 4.40 -36.56
CA ALA A 357 11.19 3.77 -35.25
C ALA A 357 11.66 4.72 -34.15
N ALA A 358 10.73 5.15 -33.29
CA ALA A 358 11.05 5.83 -32.04
C ALA A 358 11.59 4.81 -31.05
N SER A 359 12.88 4.94 -30.74
CA SER A 359 13.55 4.31 -29.61
C SER A 359 12.87 4.73 -28.31
N VAL A 360 12.19 3.79 -27.63
CA VAL A 360 11.73 3.98 -26.25
C VAL A 360 12.95 3.81 -25.36
N GLN A 361 13.63 4.94 -25.11
CA GLN A 361 14.71 5.02 -24.14
C GLN A 361 14.18 4.78 -22.73
N ASN A 362 14.88 3.90 -22.03
CA ASN A 362 14.76 3.64 -20.60
C ASN A 362 14.97 4.93 -19.79
N ASN A 363 13.90 5.47 -19.21
CA ASN A 363 13.98 6.46 -18.14
C ASN A 363 13.41 5.85 -16.85
N ALA A 364 14.25 5.07 -16.18
CA ALA A 364 14.15 4.87 -14.75
C ALA A 364 15.23 5.75 -14.11
N GLN A 365 14.89 7.01 -13.83
CA GLN A 365 15.71 7.90 -13.03
C GLN A 365 14.91 8.45 -11.83
N ASP A 366 15.61 8.43 -10.71
CA ASP A 366 15.46 9.24 -9.50
C ASP A 366 14.14 9.24 -8.73
N MET A 367 14.07 8.33 -7.76
CA MET A 367 13.55 8.69 -6.43
C MET A 367 14.73 8.69 -5.45
N SER A 368 15.41 9.83 -5.38
CA SER A 368 16.35 10.16 -4.31
C SER A 368 15.54 10.58 -3.07
N ILE A 369 15.52 9.73 -2.04
CA ILE A 369 15.06 10.12 -0.70
C ILE A 369 16.25 10.82 -0.04
N GLY A 370 16.13 12.14 0.10
CA GLY A 370 17.14 12.99 0.72
C GLY A 370 17.41 12.59 2.17
N VAL A 371 18.62 12.10 2.43
CA VAL A 371 19.19 12.04 3.77
C VAL A 371 19.62 13.47 4.12
N GLY A 372 18.94 14.07 5.10
CA GLY A 372 19.31 15.37 5.64
C GLY A 372 20.70 15.32 6.28
N GLN A 373 21.68 15.91 5.61
CA GLN A 373 22.93 16.37 6.22
C GLN A 373 22.63 17.53 7.17
N ARG A 374 23.03 17.43 8.44
CA ARG A 374 23.35 18.59 9.27
C ARG A 374 24.86 18.75 9.31
N THR A 375 25.31 19.97 9.02
CA THR A 375 26.68 20.46 9.11
C THR A 375 27.00 20.97 10.51
N SER A 376 28.21 20.63 11.00
CA SER A 376 29.26 21.45 11.67
C SER A 376 28.90 22.47 12.78
N ALA A 377 29.72 22.76 13.81
CA ALA A 377 31.08 22.38 14.18
C ALA A 377 31.44 22.84 15.63
N SER A 378 32.48 22.19 16.17
CA SER A 378 33.58 22.69 17.03
C SER A 378 33.39 23.14 18.50
N ASP A 379 34.09 22.40 19.37
CA ASP A 379 35.29 22.82 20.15
C ASP A 379 35.30 22.75 21.69
N ARG A 380 36.38 22.10 22.16
CA ARG A 380 37.21 22.27 23.39
C ARG A 380 36.90 21.52 24.70
N HIS A 381 37.88 20.66 25.00
CA HIS A 381 38.66 20.48 26.24
C HIS A 381 37.92 20.26 27.58
N SER A 382 38.19 19.13 28.25
CA SER A 382 39.30 19.06 29.22
C SER A 382 39.47 17.65 29.80
N ARG A 383 40.73 17.34 30.15
CA ARG A 383 41.21 16.11 30.78
C ARG A 383 40.72 16.00 32.23
N ARG A 384 40.47 14.76 32.70
CA ARG A 384 40.98 14.34 34.01
C ARG A 384 41.17 12.82 34.08
N THR A 385 42.38 12.48 34.53
CA THR A 385 42.95 11.15 34.72
C THR A 385 42.72 10.66 36.16
N VAL A 386 43.24 9.46 36.45
CA VAL A 386 43.56 8.77 37.73
C VAL A 386 42.46 7.85 38.36
N PRO A 387 42.84 6.76 39.05
CA PRO A 387 42.62 5.37 38.60
C PRO A 387 42.22 4.41 39.76
N ARG A 388 42.56 3.11 39.63
CA ARG A 388 42.49 1.98 40.61
C ARG A 388 41.14 1.25 40.62
N ARG A 389 41.05 -0.08 40.78
CA ARG A 389 41.96 -1.03 41.45
C ARG A 389 41.67 -2.47 40.94
N ARG A 390 42.73 -3.26 40.75
CA ARG A 390 42.70 -4.73 40.72
C ARG A 390 42.31 -5.26 42.11
N GLY A 391 41.52 -6.32 42.15
CA GLY A 391 41.26 -7.14 43.33
C GLY A 391 41.01 -8.59 42.94
N ASN A 392 42.08 -9.39 42.95
CA ASN A 392 42.04 -10.85 43.04
C ASN A 392 41.50 -11.28 44.41
N GLY A 393 40.84 -12.43 44.48
CA GLY A 393 40.68 -13.14 45.76
C GLY A 393 39.45 -14.02 45.83
N GLY A 394 39.59 -15.28 45.41
CA GLY A 394 38.56 -16.29 45.64
C GLY A 394 38.55 -16.82 47.07
N LYS A 395 37.50 -17.57 47.41
CA LYS A 395 37.58 -18.82 48.18
C LYS A 395 36.26 -19.57 48.10
N ARG A 396 36.38 -20.86 47.78
CA ARG A 396 35.34 -21.88 47.91
C ARG A 396 35.26 -22.33 49.37
N ARG A 397 34.03 -22.30 49.91
CA ARG A 397 33.35 -23.32 50.76
C ARG A 397 33.98 -23.75 52.11
N PRO A 398 33.15 -24.36 52.98
CA PRO A 398 32.76 -23.88 54.31
C PRO A 398 33.87 -23.83 55.36
#